data_AF-A0A9Q4JHP8-F1
#
_entry.id   AF-A0A9Q4JHP8-F1
#
_cell.length_a   1.000
_cell.length_b   1.000
_cell.length_c   1.000
_cell.angle_alpha   90.00
_cell.angle_beta   90.00
_cell.angle_gamma   90.00
#
_symmetry.space_group_name_H-M   'P 1'
#
loop_
_entity.id
_entity.type
_entity.pdbx_description
1 polymer ?
#
loop_
_entity_poly.entity_id
_entity_poly.type
_entity_poly.pdbx_seq_one_letter_code
_entity_poly.pdbx_strand_id
1 'polypeptide(L)'
;MKVKSLLLSMCAIAALASCSQNDDEIPGGESNAPEAKVIIKLTGTGERASSRASGIPNDLDAQNGTVNNLTVFIFNKDGVVITKKYIGTPASVNANSVSTTTDATEVAVIANTGDLTGAGQLFATVSTKTALKAVLTDILKTPDTPAGGITQKDANLYMSGIGNLDPFVKKDETMQASVTIQLHFLAARIQLTKITFNGGSVQDNKYVQNNDFATTDDANFTITRVYLMSVQRMTQFLPTTDAGADYIAQNQKKYTGGVAWTAPWAAPAPTDFKQYDEYNIEAAADKFVEGTAAAKNSISDIGHWYTFTNDGVSDIANHPTVLVVEVKWRKTMATTKPKADAVNETKYFATYFGGGDKDELKAGQTYSVVLNLKGNFKPENQGGSGGGGTTDPTKPTVNSSVNVTVTAAKWANPINVEKSWL
;
A
#
# COMPACT_ATOMS: atom_id res chain seq x y z
N MET A 1 67.46 8.75 45.54
CA MET A 1 67.09 10.16 45.31
C MET A 1 67.59 10.56 43.92
N LYS A 2 66.68 10.95 43.03
CA LYS A 2 66.87 11.61 41.71
C LYS A 2 68.05 11.17 40.82
N VAL A 3 67.74 10.42 39.77
CA VAL A 3 68.32 10.65 38.44
C VAL A 3 67.18 10.52 37.41
N LYS A 4 66.75 11.67 36.88
CA LYS A 4 65.94 11.78 35.66
C LYS A 4 66.77 12.61 34.70
N SER A 5 67.15 12.09 33.54
CA SER A 5 67.48 12.91 32.38
C SER A 5 67.64 12.10 31.10
N LEU A 6 66.84 12.50 30.10
CA LEU A 6 67.03 12.43 28.65
C LEU A 6 67.17 11.06 27.96
N LEU A 7 66.02 10.60 27.47
CA LEU A 7 65.79 9.87 26.21
C LEU A 7 64.48 10.47 25.65
N LEU A 8 64.15 10.60 24.36
CA LEU A 8 64.84 10.55 23.07
C LEU A 8 63.69 10.88 22.06
N SER A 9 63.94 11.77 21.09
CA SER A 9 63.29 11.85 19.77
C SER A 9 61.74 11.89 19.65
N MET A 10 61.23 13.06 19.26
CA MET A 10 59.99 13.23 18.50
C MET A 10 60.03 12.41 17.20
N CYS A 11 59.01 11.58 16.98
CA CYS A 11 58.50 11.17 15.67
C CYS A 11 57.00 10.92 15.84
N ALA A 12 56.20 11.97 15.72
CA ALA A 12 54.75 11.84 15.59
C ALA A 12 54.46 11.50 14.12
N ILE A 13 54.34 10.22 13.81
CA ILE A 13 53.69 9.75 12.59
C ILE A 13 52.19 9.82 12.87
N ALA A 14 51.55 10.89 12.42
CA ALA A 14 50.11 10.95 12.31
C ALA A 14 49.70 10.01 11.14
N ALA A 15 49.46 8.75 11.47
CA ALA A 15 48.70 7.87 10.60
C ALA A 15 47.23 8.33 10.68
N LEU A 16 46.83 9.21 9.77
CA LEU A 16 45.42 9.36 9.38
C LEU A 16 45.02 8.02 8.76
N ALA A 17 44.57 7.09 9.61
CA ALA A 17 43.92 5.87 9.17
C ALA A 17 42.56 6.26 8.59
N SER A 18 42.60 6.56 7.29
CA SER A 18 41.60 6.17 6.29
C SER A 18 40.36 5.50 6.87
N CYS A 19 39.35 6.32 7.20
CA CYS A 19 37.98 5.85 7.30
C CYS A 19 37.49 5.65 5.87
N SER A 20 37.65 4.43 5.37
CA SER A 20 36.84 3.79 4.32
C SER A 20 35.83 4.73 3.66
N GLN A 21 36.26 5.43 2.62
CA GLN A 21 35.36 5.94 1.61
C GLN A 21 34.61 4.72 1.04
N ASN A 22 33.31 4.62 1.32
CA ASN A 22 32.44 3.97 0.36
C ASN A 22 32.35 4.95 -0.81
N ASP A 23 33.31 4.88 -1.73
CA ASP A 23 33.29 5.58 -3.02
C ASP A 23 32.23 4.92 -3.92
N ASP A 24 30.97 5.09 -3.55
CA ASP A 24 29.91 5.08 -4.56
C ASP A 24 29.94 6.46 -5.20
N GLU A 25 30.59 6.55 -6.36
CA GLU A 25 30.70 7.75 -7.19
C GLU A 25 29.31 8.40 -7.33
N ILE A 26 29.11 9.57 -6.73
CA ILE A 26 27.83 10.28 -6.77
C ILE A 26 27.69 10.87 -8.19
N PRO A 27 26.74 10.41 -9.03
CA PRO A 27 26.66 10.83 -10.43
C PRO A 27 26.23 12.29 -10.65
N GLY A 28 26.06 13.06 -9.56
CA GLY A 28 25.55 14.44 -9.55
C GLY A 28 26.63 15.51 -9.46
N GLY A 29 27.88 15.15 -9.15
CA GLY A 29 29.01 16.09 -9.06
C GLY A 29 29.50 16.30 -7.63
N GLU A 30 30.79 16.61 -7.52
CA GLU A 30 31.44 16.95 -6.25
C GLU A 30 31.10 18.40 -5.87
N SER A 31 30.69 18.62 -4.62
CA SER A 31 30.59 19.99 -4.08
C SER A 31 31.94 20.42 -3.54
N ASN A 32 32.38 21.63 -3.92
CA ASN A 32 33.57 22.28 -3.37
C ASN A 32 33.27 23.05 -2.07
N ALA A 33 32.03 23.00 -1.58
CA ALA A 33 31.65 23.67 -0.34
C ALA A 33 32.20 22.93 0.89
N PRO A 34 32.45 23.63 2.02
CA PRO A 34 32.95 23.01 3.25
C PRO A 34 32.11 21.83 3.72
N GLU A 35 32.78 20.82 4.29
CA GLU A 35 32.14 19.64 4.91
C GLU A 35 31.17 20.05 6.02
N ALA A 36 30.06 19.33 6.08
CA ALA A 36 28.98 19.55 7.04
C ALA A 36 28.26 18.24 7.39
N LYS A 37 27.36 18.31 8.37
CA LYS A 37 26.46 17.21 8.73
C LYS A 37 25.02 17.70 8.78
N VAL A 38 24.11 16.84 8.37
CA VAL A 38 22.67 17.04 8.52
C VAL A 38 22.13 16.09 9.57
N ILE A 39 21.39 16.63 10.52
CA ILE A 39 20.64 15.87 11.52
C ILE A 39 19.19 15.75 11.04
N ILE A 40 18.77 14.54 10.73
CA ILE A 40 17.43 14.25 10.21
C ILE A 40 16.51 13.88 11.37
N LYS A 41 15.36 14.55 11.43
CA LYS A 41 14.22 14.15 12.25
C LYS A 41 13.10 13.66 11.34
N LEU A 42 12.42 12.61 11.76
CA LEU A 42 11.28 12.02 11.08
C LEU A 42 10.03 12.24 11.91
N THR A 43 8.95 12.56 11.23
CA THR A 43 7.61 12.62 11.80
C THR A 43 6.66 11.86 10.88
N GLY A 44 5.55 11.41 11.45
CA GLY A 44 4.46 10.80 10.69
C GLY A 44 3.32 11.78 10.44
N THR A 45 2.29 11.34 9.71
CA THR A 45 1.09 12.14 9.38
C THR A 45 -0.01 12.09 10.44
N GLY A 46 0.17 11.29 11.50
CA GLY A 46 -0.81 11.13 12.57
C GLY A 46 -0.15 10.81 13.91
N GLU A 47 -0.86 11.13 14.99
CA GLU A 47 -0.50 10.70 16.33
C GLU A 47 -0.78 9.19 16.48
N ARG A 48 -0.11 8.54 17.45
CA ARG A 48 -0.50 7.17 17.84
C ARG A 48 -1.94 7.20 18.34
N ALA A 49 -2.86 6.69 17.53
CA ALA A 49 -4.27 6.63 17.91
C ALA A 49 -4.44 5.82 19.21
N SER A 50 -5.11 6.40 20.20
CA SER A 50 -5.60 5.67 21.39
C SER A 50 -6.94 4.96 21.10
N SER A 51 -7.61 5.30 20.00
CA SER A 51 -8.89 4.74 19.56
C SER A 51 -8.72 3.68 18.48
N ARG A 52 -9.34 2.52 18.70
CA ARG A 52 -9.26 1.33 17.86
C ARG A 52 -10.38 1.34 16.83
N ALA A 53 -10.07 1.20 15.54
CA ALA A 53 -11.09 0.86 14.56
C ALA A 53 -11.47 -0.62 14.71
N SER A 54 -12.77 -0.91 14.79
CA SER A 54 -13.28 -2.27 14.91
C SER A 54 -13.07 -3.04 13.60
N GLY A 55 -12.55 -4.26 13.68
CA GLY A 55 -12.39 -5.18 12.54
C GLY A 55 -11.05 -5.14 11.80
N ILE A 56 -10.00 -4.58 12.41
CA ILE A 56 -8.62 -4.65 11.92
C ILE A 56 -7.87 -5.74 12.71
N PRO A 57 -7.02 -6.59 12.08
CA PRO A 57 -6.13 -7.48 12.81
C PRO A 57 -5.38 -6.74 13.93
N ASN A 58 -5.31 -7.37 15.10
CA ASN A 58 -4.79 -6.77 16.32
C ASN A 58 -3.30 -6.37 16.17
N ASP A 59 -3.03 -5.13 15.73
CA ASP A 59 -1.73 -4.44 15.57
C ASP A 59 -1.45 -3.88 14.17
N LEU A 60 -2.32 -4.07 13.17
CA LEU A 60 -2.03 -3.68 11.78
C LEU A 60 -1.57 -2.23 11.63
N ASP A 61 -2.25 -1.28 12.28
CA ASP A 61 -1.87 0.13 12.22
C ASP A 61 -0.50 0.40 12.87
N ALA A 62 -0.12 -0.39 13.89
CA ALA A 62 1.21 -0.34 14.48
C ALA A 62 2.27 -0.95 13.54
N GLN A 63 1.97 -2.08 12.89
CA GLN A 63 2.87 -2.68 11.90
C GLN A 63 3.11 -1.70 10.74
N ASN A 64 2.05 -1.05 10.24
CA ASN A 64 2.09 -0.15 9.10
C ASN A 64 3.06 1.04 9.29
N GLY A 65 3.22 1.53 10.53
CA GLY A 65 4.16 2.61 10.85
C GLY A 65 5.64 2.19 10.95
N THR A 66 5.97 0.92 10.74
CA THR A 66 7.36 0.42 10.90
C THR A 66 8.30 1.02 9.86
N VAL A 67 9.46 1.52 10.31
CA VAL A 67 10.54 2.03 9.46
C VAL A 67 11.73 1.06 9.54
N ASN A 68 11.88 0.20 8.54
CA ASN A 68 12.91 -0.83 8.46
C ASN A 68 14.24 -0.30 7.95
N ASN A 69 14.21 0.57 6.94
CA ASN A 69 15.40 1.13 6.29
C ASN A 69 15.05 2.47 5.62
N LEU A 70 16.07 3.25 5.32
CA LEU A 70 15.93 4.58 4.70
C LEU A 70 16.96 4.76 3.58
N THR A 71 16.56 5.47 2.53
CA THR A 71 17.47 6.09 1.56
C THR A 71 17.31 7.60 1.65
N VAL A 72 18.42 8.30 1.88
CA VAL A 72 18.48 9.76 2.02
C VAL A 72 19.12 10.35 0.77
N PHE A 73 18.51 11.41 0.24
CA PHE A 73 19.05 12.27 -0.81
C PHE A 73 19.16 13.68 -0.27
N ILE A 74 20.33 14.30 -0.39
CA ILE A 74 20.56 15.70 -0.03
C ILE A 74 20.84 16.48 -1.30
N PHE A 75 20.14 17.60 -1.47
CA PHE A 75 20.21 18.45 -2.65
C PHE A 75 20.80 19.82 -2.34
N ASN A 76 21.61 20.35 -3.25
CA ASN A 76 21.99 21.75 -3.23
C ASN A 76 20.89 22.65 -3.86
N LYS A 77 21.12 23.96 -3.88
CA LYS A 77 20.16 24.96 -4.40
C LYS A 77 19.73 24.74 -5.87
N ASP A 78 20.54 24.05 -6.66
CA ASP A 78 20.27 23.76 -8.07
C ASP A 78 19.52 22.42 -8.25
N GLY A 79 19.16 21.77 -7.13
CA GLY A 79 18.48 20.48 -7.11
C GLY A 79 19.40 19.31 -7.44
N VAL A 80 20.72 19.50 -7.42
CA VAL A 80 21.71 18.44 -7.66
C VAL A 80 21.90 17.61 -6.39
N VAL A 81 21.93 16.29 -6.54
CA VAL A 81 22.24 15.35 -5.44
C VAL A 81 23.72 15.46 -5.10
N ILE A 82 24.00 15.96 -3.90
CA ILE A 82 25.37 16.06 -3.33
C ILE A 82 25.63 14.97 -2.29
N THR A 83 24.59 14.29 -1.81
CA THR A 83 24.73 13.12 -0.95
C THR A 83 23.60 12.14 -1.20
N LYS A 84 23.96 10.86 -1.34
CA LYS A 84 23.04 9.73 -1.42
C LYS A 84 23.48 8.69 -0.39
N LYS A 85 22.60 8.33 0.55
CA LYS A 85 22.96 7.42 1.64
C LYS A 85 21.85 6.42 1.94
N TYR A 86 22.19 5.14 1.84
CA TYR A 86 21.37 4.06 2.40
C TYR A 86 21.67 3.85 3.89
N ILE A 87 20.61 3.64 4.67
CA ILE A 87 20.61 3.38 6.10
C ILE A 87 19.79 2.10 6.31
N GLY A 88 20.47 0.96 6.36
CA GLY A 88 19.81 -0.34 6.53
C GLY A 88 19.28 -0.61 7.93
N THR A 89 19.80 0.10 8.95
CA THR A 89 19.37 -0.05 10.33
C THR A 89 19.18 1.34 10.95
N PRO A 90 17.96 1.93 10.89
CA PRO A 90 17.67 3.22 11.49
C PRO A 90 17.96 3.27 13.00
N ALA A 91 17.97 2.12 13.69
CA ALA A 91 18.26 2.05 15.12
C ALA A 91 19.75 2.22 15.49
N SER A 92 20.66 2.24 14.50
CA SER A 92 22.09 2.41 14.77
C SER A 92 22.42 3.78 15.38
N VAL A 93 23.43 3.82 16.24
CA VAL A 93 23.92 5.07 16.86
C VAL A 93 24.30 6.06 15.76
N ASN A 94 23.82 7.30 15.87
CA ASN A 94 24.04 8.38 14.91
C ASN A 94 23.55 8.11 13.47
N ALA A 95 22.65 7.13 13.25
CA ALA A 95 22.10 6.86 11.92
C ALA A 95 21.38 8.07 11.30
N ASN A 96 20.88 8.99 12.12
CA ASN A 96 20.20 10.21 11.70
C ASN A 96 21.16 11.37 11.33
N SER A 97 22.48 11.19 11.51
CA SER A 97 23.49 12.19 11.17
C SER A 97 24.16 11.81 9.85
N VAL A 98 23.90 12.55 8.78
CA VAL A 98 24.41 12.27 7.43
C VAL A 98 25.44 13.32 7.03
N SER A 99 26.63 12.89 6.61
CA SER A 99 27.68 13.79 6.10
C SER A 99 27.28 14.40 4.75
N THR A 100 27.59 15.67 4.55
CA THR A 100 27.29 16.43 3.32
C THR A 100 28.19 17.68 3.25
N THR A 101 27.78 18.68 2.47
CA THR A 101 28.45 19.98 2.35
C THR A 101 27.51 21.15 2.68
N THR A 102 28.08 22.31 3.00
CA THR A 102 27.32 23.50 3.45
C THR A 102 26.40 24.15 2.40
N ASP A 103 26.50 23.75 1.13
CA ASP A 103 25.60 24.16 0.05
C ASP A 103 24.32 23.30 -0.04
N ALA A 104 24.14 22.33 0.86
CA ALA A 104 22.89 21.60 1.01
C ALA A 104 21.71 22.51 1.38
N THR A 105 20.56 22.26 0.78
CA THR A 105 19.33 23.07 0.98
C THR A 105 18.09 22.23 1.25
N GLU A 106 18.00 21.03 0.69
CA GLU A 106 16.83 20.16 0.84
C GLU A 106 17.26 18.71 1.10
N VAL A 107 16.40 17.97 1.80
CA VAL A 107 16.58 16.54 2.06
C VAL A 107 15.31 15.79 1.71
N ALA A 108 15.44 14.74 0.90
CA ALA A 108 14.40 13.75 0.70
C ALA A 108 14.76 12.44 1.39
N VAL A 109 13.75 11.81 1.99
CA VAL A 109 13.86 10.50 2.65
C VAL A 109 12.84 9.57 2.03
N ILE A 110 13.30 8.38 1.65
CA ILE A 110 12.46 7.27 1.19
C ILE A 110 12.67 6.10 2.14
N ALA A 111 11.58 5.52 2.65
CA ALA A 111 11.62 4.43 3.61
C ALA A 111 11.18 3.10 3.00
N ASN A 112 11.72 2.02 3.58
CA ASN A 112 11.26 0.63 3.41
C ASN A 112 11.46 0.02 2.02
N THR A 113 12.27 0.63 1.16
CA THR A 113 12.58 0.10 -0.18
C THR A 113 13.64 -0.99 -0.19
N GLY A 114 14.40 -1.13 0.90
CA GLY A 114 15.69 -1.79 0.87
C GLY A 114 16.73 -0.91 0.17
N ASP A 115 17.92 -1.47 -0.06
CA ASP A 115 18.99 -0.77 -0.77
C ASP A 115 18.75 -0.81 -2.28
N LEU A 116 18.46 0.35 -2.85
CA LEU A 116 18.27 0.55 -4.28
C LEU A 116 19.31 1.51 -4.87
N THR A 117 20.41 1.80 -4.16
CA THR A 117 21.44 2.75 -4.63
C THR A 117 22.51 2.10 -5.50
N GLY A 118 22.67 0.77 -5.43
CA GLY A 118 23.66 0.03 -6.20
C GLY A 118 23.41 0.03 -7.72
N ALA A 119 24.44 -0.29 -8.51
CA ALA A 119 24.37 -0.29 -9.98
C ALA A 119 23.19 -1.11 -10.53
N GLY A 120 22.46 -0.55 -11.49
CA GLY A 120 21.27 -1.16 -12.09
C GLY A 120 19.99 -1.10 -11.25
N GLN A 121 20.05 -0.54 -10.03
CA GLN A 121 18.88 -0.34 -9.18
C GLN A 121 18.21 1.02 -9.39
N LEU A 122 17.00 1.19 -8.86
CA LEU A 122 16.14 2.36 -9.11
C LEU A 122 16.77 3.70 -8.75
N PHE A 123 17.64 3.76 -7.74
CA PHE A 123 18.27 5.00 -7.28
C PHE A 123 19.71 5.18 -7.76
N ALA A 124 20.25 4.24 -8.54
CA ALA A 124 21.65 4.26 -8.99
C ALA A 124 21.98 5.56 -9.72
N THR A 125 21.16 5.91 -10.72
CA THR A 125 21.40 7.03 -11.64
C THR A 125 20.76 8.33 -11.18
N VAL A 126 20.11 8.37 -10.01
CA VAL A 126 19.51 9.58 -9.48
C VAL A 126 20.61 10.58 -9.12
N SER A 127 20.68 11.67 -9.90
CA SER A 127 21.65 12.76 -9.75
C SER A 127 21.01 14.12 -9.46
N THR A 128 19.68 14.23 -9.55
CA THR A 128 18.93 15.47 -9.28
C THR A 128 17.60 15.18 -8.59
N LYS A 129 17.00 16.20 -7.96
CA LYS A 129 15.64 16.17 -7.40
C LYS A 129 14.60 15.83 -8.46
N THR A 130 14.74 16.40 -9.66
CA THR A 130 13.87 16.08 -10.81
C THR A 130 14.00 14.62 -11.21
N ALA A 131 15.23 14.09 -11.28
CA ALA A 131 15.44 12.67 -11.57
C ALA A 131 14.83 11.78 -10.48
N LEU A 132 14.93 12.15 -9.19
CA LEU A 132 14.29 11.42 -8.11
C LEU A 132 12.76 11.41 -8.23
N LYS A 133 12.15 12.58 -8.50
CA LYS A 133 10.70 12.70 -8.73
C LYS A 133 10.23 11.84 -9.90
N ALA A 134 11.07 11.61 -10.91
CA ALA A 134 10.73 10.79 -12.07
C ALA A 134 10.87 9.28 -11.86
N VAL A 135 11.49 8.81 -10.76
CA VAL A 135 11.67 7.38 -10.50
C VAL A 135 10.32 6.72 -10.25
N LEU A 136 9.98 5.74 -11.09
CA LEU A 136 8.80 4.89 -10.96
C LEU A 136 9.12 3.62 -10.18
N THR A 137 8.19 3.19 -9.33
CA THR A 137 8.23 1.90 -8.65
C THR A 137 6.95 1.11 -8.92
N ASP A 138 7.09 -0.22 -9.01
CA ASP A 138 5.99 -1.17 -9.19
C ASP A 138 5.69 -1.85 -7.85
N ILE A 139 4.40 -2.05 -7.55
CA ILE A 139 3.97 -2.80 -6.36
C ILE A 139 4.33 -4.29 -6.48
N LEU A 140 4.44 -4.82 -7.70
CA LEU A 140 4.76 -6.22 -7.97
C LEU A 140 6.28 -6.39 -8.06
N LYS A 141 6.84 -7.34 -7.30
CA LYS A 141 8.28 -7.62 -7.37
C LYS A 141 8.68 -8.37 -8.63
N THR A 142 7.81 -9.29 -9.06
CA THR A 142 7.96 -10.07 -10.30
C THR A 142 6.63 -10.02 -11.06
N PRO A 143 6.44 -9.00 -11.91
CA PRO A 143 5.13 -8.73 -12.55
C PRO A 143 4.56 -9.87 -13.40
N ASP A 144 5.42 -10.76 -13.90
CA ASP A 144 5.01 -11.90 -14.73
C ASP A 144 4.76 -13.20 -13.94
N THR A 145 4.90 -13.16 -12.61
CA THR A 145 4.69 -14.32 -11.73
C THR A 145 3.54 -14.04 -10.76
N PRO A 146 2.33 -14.60 -10.96
CA PRO A 146 1.14 -14.28 -10.13
C PRO A 146 1.34 -14.44 -8.61
N ALA A 147 2.24 -15.33 -8.18
CA ALA A 147 2.58 -15.59 -6.78
C ALA A 147 3.87 -14.88 -6.31
N GLY A 148 4.37 -13.89 -7.05
CA GLY A 148 5.71 -13.33 -6.92
C GLY A 148 5.97 -12.37 -5.75
N GLY A 149 4.96 -12.12 -4.90
CA GLY A 149 4.97 -11.17 -3.79
C GLY A 149 4.95 -9.67 -4.17
N ILE A 150 4.35 -8.86 -3.30
CA ILE A 150 4.28 -7.40 -3.46
C ILE A 150 5.27 -6.63 -2.55
N THR A 151 5.51 -5.36 -2.88
CA THR A 151 6.40 -4.45 -2.12
C THR A 151 5.73 -3.85 -0.88
N GLN A 152 4.41 -3.62 -0.92
CA GLN A 152 3.65 -3.07 0.19
C GLN A 152 3.13 -4.21 1.08
N LYS A 153 3.65 -4.31 2.31
CA LYS A 153 3.23 -5.31 3.28
C LYS A 153 2.94 -4.66 4.62
N ASP A 154 2.22 -5.36 5.49
CA ASP A 154 1.79 -4.84 6.80
C ASP A 154 2.92 -4.18 7.60
N ALA A 155 4.09 -4.81 7.68
CA ALA A 155 5.28 -4.27 8.36
C ALA A 155 6.33 -3.66 7.41
N ASN A 156 5.99 -3.39 6.14
CA ASN A 156 6.89 -2.80 5.16
C ASN A 156 6.11 -2.01 4.09
N LEU A 157 5.65 -0.82 4.46
CA LEU A 157 5.00 0.12 3.54
C LEU A 157 6.00 1.18 3.09
N TYR A 158 6.04 1.46 1.79
CA TYR A 158 6.86 2.56 1.29
C TYR A 158 6.32 3.87 1.82
N MET A 159 7.24 4.70 2.33
CA MET A 159 6.95 6.05 2.77
C MET A 159 7.97 7.01 2.19
N SER A 160 7.59 8.27 2.04
CA SER A 160 8.52 9.30 1.61
C SER A 160 8.17 10.68 2.15
N GLY A 161 9.17 11.55 2.16
CA GLY A 161 9.02 12.95 2.51
C GLY A 161 10.19 13.78 2.01
N ILE A 162 9.98 15.08 1.90
CA ILE A 162 11.00 16.07 1.55
C ILE A 162 10.86 17.29 2.46
N GLY A 163 11.97 17.93 2.81
CA GLY A 163 11.97 19.11 3.65
C GLY A 163 13.18 20.00 3.40
N ASN A 164 13.01 21.28 3.71
CA ASN A 164 14.06 22.28 3.64
C ASN A 164 14.96 22.20 4.88
N LEU A 165 16.26 22.38 4.68
CA LEU A 165 17.23 22.43 5.77
C LEU A 165 17.15 23.75 6.52
N ASP A 166 17.32 23.67 7.83
CA ASP A 166 17.67 24.83 8.65
C ASP A 166 19.04 25.39 8.23
N PRO A 167 19.35 26.66 8.50
CA PRO A 167 20.66 27.22 8.27
C PRO A 167 21.76 26.44 9.00
N PHE A 168 22.90 26.22 8.34
CA PHE A 168 24.06 25.60 8.95
C PHE A 168 24.63 26.46 10.08
N VAL A 169 24.83 25.83 11.25
CA VAL A 169 25.46 26.42 12.42
C VAL A 169 26.68 25.63 12.83
N LYS A 170 27.75 26.30 13.28
CA LYS A 170 28.96 25.63 13.76
C LYS A 170 28.70 25.01 15.14
N LYS A 171 28.93 23.70 15.27
CA LYS A 171 28.83 22.96 16.53
C LYS A 171 29.99 21.98 16.64
N ASP A 172 30.79 22.11 17.70
CA ASP A 172 31.95 21.26 17.97
C ASP A 172 32.85 21.10 16.73
N GLU A 173 33.25 22.24 16.16
CA GLU A 173 34.09 22.38 14.95
C GLU A 173 33.45 21.95 13.61
N THR A 174 32.28 21.32 13.62
CA THR A 174 31.57 20.87 12.42
C THR A 174 30.39 21.79 12.09
N MET A 175 30.15 22.09 10.81
CA MET A 175 28.90 22.74 10.39
C MET A 175 27.75 21.74 10.46
N GLN A 176 26.66 22.07 11.16
CA GLN A 176 25.50 21.22 11.32
C GLN A 176 24.21 21.96 10.97
N ALA A 177 23.31 21.30 10.25
CA ALA A 177 21.94 21.74 10.01
C ALA A 177 20.96 20.64 10.43
N SER A 178 19.73 21.01 10.76
CA SER A 178 18.65 20.06 11.05
C SER A 178 17.56 20.15 10.00
N VAL A 179 16.80 19.06 9.84
CA VAL A 179 15.58 19.02 9.04
C VAL A 179 14.58 18.10 9.69
N THR A 180 13.31 18.48 9.68
CA THR A 180 12.20 17.60 10.02
C THR A 180 11.49 17.17 8.74
N ILE A 181 11.43 15.86 8.50
CA ILE A 181 10.77 15.25 7.35
C ILE A 181 9.50 14.55 7.83
N GLN A 182 8.36 14.95 7.26
CA GLN A 182 7.11 14.20 7.43
C GLN A 182 7.03 13.08 6.41
N LEU A 183 6.90 11.84 6.88
CA LEU A 183 6.78 10.65 6.03
C LEU A 183 5.31 10.33 5.73
N HIS A 184 4.98 10.25 4.45
CA HIS A 184 3.66 9.92 3.93
C HIS A 184 3.67 8.52 3.32
N PHE A 185 2.62 7.73 3.54
CA PHE A 185 2.43 6.48 2.82
C PHE A 185 2.22 6.76 1.33
N LEU A 186 2.90 6.01 0.47
CA LEU A 186 2.67 6.05 -0.98
C LEU A 186 1.41 5.25 -1.37
N ALA A 187 1.00 4.31 -0.51
CA ALA A 187 -0.13 3.44 -0.73
C ALA A 187 -1.43 4.00 -0.12
N ALA A 188 -2.55 3.49 -0.65
CA ALA A 188 -3.86 3.47 -0.01
C ALA A 188 -4.16 2.05 0.50
N ARG A 189 -5.01 1.93 1.53
CA ARG A 189 -5.47 0.63 2.06
C ARG A 189 -6.96 0.45 1.81
N ILE A 190 -7.36 -0.60 1.11
CA ILE A 190 -8.76 -1.02 0.99
C ILE A 190 -9.00 -2.19 1.93
N GLN A 191 -10.10 -2.16 2.66
CA GLN A 191 -10.45 -3.23 3.60
C GLN A 191 -11.92 -3.59 3.46
N LEU A 192 -12.21 -4.86 3.17
CA LEU A 192 -13.56 -5.39 3.24
C LEU A 192 -13.80 -5.85 4.68
N THR A 193 -14.42 -4.99 5.48
CA THR A 193 -14.56 -5.23 6.92
C THR A 193 -15.73 -6.15 7.23
N LYS A 194 -16.80 -6.08 6.44
CA LYS A 194 -18.01 -6.85 6.71
C LYS A 194 -18.85 -7.10 5.46
N ILE A 195 -19.35 -8.33 5.33
CA ILE A 195 -20.49 -8.66 4.47
C ILE A 195 -21.66 -9.04 5.39
N THR A 196 -22.82 -8.44 5.19
CA THR A 196 -24.06 -8.84 5.87
C THR A 196 -25.08 -9.35 4.87
N PHE A 197 -25.94 -10.24 5.32
CA PHE A 197 -27.11 -10.71 4.58
C PHE A 197 -28.32 -10.79 5.52
N ASN A 198 -29.52 -11.01 4.97
CA ASN A 198 -30.76 -11.11 5.77
C ASN A 198 -31.13 -9.85 6.56
N GLY A 199 -30.57 -8.68 6.22
CA GLY A 199 -30.89 -7.38 6.81
C GLY A 199 -31.97 -6.59 6.04
N GLY A 200 -32.62 -7.21 5.06
CA GLY A 200 -33.66 -6.61 4.22
C GLY A 200 -35.08 -7.04 4.62
N SER A 201 -36.02 -6.95 3.67
CA SER A 201 -37.37 -7.54 3.83
C SER A 201 -37.34 -9.05 3.81
N VAL A 202 -36.36 -9.65 3.11
CA VAL A 202 -36.05 -11.08 3.16
C VAL A 202 -34.99 -11.30 4.23
N GLN A 203 -35.31 -12.13 5.23
CA GLN A 203 -34.49 -12.35 6.43
C GLN A 203 -34.08 -13.82 6.61
N ASP A 204 -34.47 -14.68 5.67
CA ASP A 204 -34.33 -16.13 5.77
C ASP A 204 -33.58 -16.73 4.57
N ASN A 205 -32.72 -15.94 3.89
CA ASN A 205 -31.80 -16.51 2.92
C ASN A 205 -30.84 -17.47 3.64
N LYS A 206 -30.60 -18.64 3.05
CA LYS A 206 -29.68 -19.66 3.57
C LYS A 206 -28.30 -19.54 2.93
N TYR A 207 -27.40 -18.82 3.60
CA TYR A 207 -25.97 -18.86 3.32
C TYR A 207 -25.37 -20.16 3.82
N VAL A 208 -24.40 -20.70 3.09
CA VAL A 208 -23.48 -21.74 3.57
C VAL A 208 -22.08 -21.47 3.02
N GLN A 209 -21.04 -21.99 3.69
CA GLN A 209 -19.69 -21.94 3.14
C GLN A 209 -19.57 -22.81 1.87
N ASN A 210 -18.60 -22.47 1.02
CA ASN A 210 -18.50 -23.01 -0.34
C ASN A 210 -18.30 -24.54 -0.36
N ASN A 211 -17.57 -25.09 0.62
CA ASN A 211 -17.37 -26.52 0.82
C ASN A 211 -18.69 -27.28 1.09
N ASP A 212 -19.67 -26.65 1.73
CA ASP A 212 -20.95 -27.25 2.10
C ASP A 212 -22.06 -26.95 1.09
N PHE A 213 -21.80 -26.07 0.12
CA PHE A 213 -22.81 -25.63 -0.83
C PHE A 213 -23.34 -26.78 -1.70
N ALA A 214 -22.49 -27.69 -2.16
CA ALA A 214 -22.90 -28.80 -3.01
C ALA A 214 -23.74 -29.85 -2.26
N THR A 215 -23.50 -30.04 -0.95
CA THR A 215 -24.15 -31.07 -0.12
C THR A 215 -25.34 -30.53 0.67
N THR A 216 -25.43 -29.20 0.87
CA THR A 216 -26.56 -28.56 1.56
C THR A 216 -27.70 -28.30 0.59
N ASP A 217 -28.70 -29.17 0.66
CA ASP A 217 -29.78 -29.29 -0.29
C ASP A 217 -30.64 -28.03 -0.48
N ASP A 218 -30.75 -27.20 0.54
CA ASP A 218 -31.58 -25.98 0.65
C ASP A 218 -30.75 -24.69 0.74
N ALA A 219 -29.43 -24.76 0.56
CA ALA A 219 -28.58 -23.58 0.44
C ALA A 219 -29.05 -22.67 -0.71
N ASN A 220 -29.09 -21.37 -0.44
CA ASN A 220 -29.45 -20.35 -1.42
C ASN A 220 -28.22 -19.83 -2.15
N PHE A 221 -27.14 -19.54 -1.42
CA PHE A 221 -25.92 -19.00 -2.00
C PHE A 221 -24.70 -19.29 -1.15
N THR A 222 -23.52 -19.11 -1.76
CA THR A 222 -22.22 -19.12 -1.10
C THR A 222 -21.31 -18.07 -1.76
N ILE A 223 -20.30 -17.59 -1.03
CA ILE A 223 -19.26 -16.72 -1.59
C ILE A 223 -18.13 -17.63 -2.07
N THR A 224 -17.74 -17.48 -3.33
CA THR A 224 -16.65 -18.26 -3.92
C THR A 224 -15.32 -17.57 -3.75
N ARG A 225 -15.29 -16.24 -3.85
CA ARG A 225 -14.09 -15.42 -3.68
C ARG A 225 -14.39 -13.93 -3.56
N VAL A 226 -13.40 -13.19 -3.09
CA VAL A 226 -13.35 -11.72 -3.11
C VAL A 226 -12.04 -11.30 -3.75
N TYR A 227 -12.09 -10.39 -4.72
CA TYR A 227 -10.89 -9.94 -5.40
C TYR A 227 -10.95 -8.47 -5.79
N LEU A 228 -9.78 -7.86 -6.03
CA LEU A 228 -9.66 -6.56 -6.66
C LEU A 228 -9.33 -6.70 -8.15
N MET A 229 -9.84 -5.81 -8.98
CA MET A 229 -9.39 -5.61 -10.37
C MET A 229 -9.00 -4.17 -10.60
N SER A 230 -8.23 -3.93 -11.67
CA SER A 230 -7.74 -2.60 -12.06
C SER A 230 -6.99 -1.89 -10.92
N VAL A 231 -6.26 -2.65 -10.10
CA VAL A 231 -5.41 -2.12 -9.04
C VAL A 231 -4.25 -1.37 -9.68
N GLN A 232 -4.12 -0.08 -9.39
CA GLN A 232 -3.01 0.72 -9.90
C GLN A 232 -1.71 0.30 -9.20
N ARG A 233 -0.70 -0.05 -10.01
CA ARG A 233 0.53 -0.71 -9.53
C ARG A 233 1.80 0.12 -9.65
N MET A 234 1.75 1.27 -10.32
CA MET A 234 2.90 2.17 -10.47
C MET A 234 2.71 3.44 -9.63
N THR A 235 3.80 3.95 -9.05
CA THR A 235 3.83 5.27 -8.40
C THR A 235 5.22 5.89 -8.51
N GLN A 236 5.34 7.20 -8.33
CA GLN A 236 6.62 7.86 -8.02
C GLN A 236 6.86 7.88 -6.51
N PHE A 237 8.10 8.09 -6.10
CA PHE A 237 8.45 8.19 -4.68
C PHE A 237 8.13 9.55 -4.08
N LEU A 238 8.18 10.62 -4.86
CA LEU A 238 7.84 11.96 -4.42
C LEU A 238 6.68 12.47 -5.28
N PRO A 239 5.80 13.32 -4.74
CA PRO A 239 4.72 13.89 -5.51
C PRO A 239 5.27 14.76 -6.65
N THR A 240 4.59 14.71 -7.79
CA THR A 240 4.95 15.46 -8.99
C THR A 240 4.81 16.96 -8.75
N THR A 241 3.79 17.36 -7.98
CA THR A 241 3.56 18.75 -7.55
C THR A 241 3.85 18.92 -6.07
N ASP A 242 4.26 20.13 -5.68
CA ASP A 242 4.54 20.43 -4.26
C ASP A 242 3.25 20.47 -3.40
N ALA A 243 2.07 20.36 -4.04
CA ALA A 243 0.77 20.19 -3.38
C ALA A 243 0.52 18.75 -2.87
N GLY A 244 1.39 17.78 -3.18
CA GLY A 244 1.47 16.51 -2.44
C GLY A 244 0.41 15.44 -2.76
N ALA A 245 -0.45 15.64 -3.75
CA ALA A 245 -1.55 14.71 -4.06
C ALA A 245 -1.29 13.80 -5.27
N ASP A 246 -0.51 14.27 -6.25
CA ASP A 246 -0.35 13.59 -7.53
C ASP A 246 1.01 12.90 -7.59
N TYR A 247 1.03 11.58 -7.61
CA TYR A 247 2.26 10.77 -7.62
C TYR A 247 2.57 10.14 -8.98
N ILE A 248 1.65 10.19 -9.94
CA ILE A 248 1.87 9.55 -11.23
C ILE A 248 0.96 10.15 -12.30
N ALA A 249 1.47 10.30 -13.52
CA ALA A 249 0.67 10.71 -14.67
C ALA A 249 -0.17 9.54 -15.21
N GLN A 250 -1.35 9.81 -15.78
CA GLN A 250 -2.27 8.79 -16.32
C GLN A 250 -1.61 7.82 -17.31
N ASN A 251 -0.75 8.33 -18.19
CA ASN A 251 -0.06 7.53 -19.22
C ASN A 251 1.04 6.62 -18.67
N GLN A 252 1.43 6.77 -17.41
CA GLN A 252 2.41 5.92 -16.73
C GLN A 252 1.74 4.82 -15.88
N LYS A 253 0.41 4.84 -15.77
CA LYS A 253 -0.34 3.86 -14.99
C LYS A 253 -0.28 2.48 -15.62
N LYS A 254 -0.25 1.47 -14.75
CA LYS A 254 -0.27 0.06 -15.11
C LYS A 254 -1.06 -0.68 -14.06
N TYR A 255 -1.75 -1.73 -14.47
CA TYR A 255 -2.77 -2.32 -13.61
C TYR A 255 -2.47 -3.77 -13.27
N THR A 256 -3.03 -4.21 -12.15
CA THR A 256 -3.03 -5.61 -11.72
C THR A 256 -4.41 -5.99 -11.17
N GLY A 257 -4.64 -7.28 -10.95
CA GLY A 257 -5.89 -7.76 -10.37
C GLY A 257 -5.80 -9.21 -9.92
N GLY A 258 -6.74 -9.62 -9.07
CA GLY A 258 -6.77 -10.93 -8.45
C GLY A 258 -7.07 -12.08 -9.41
N VAL A 259 -7.71 -11.78 -10.54
CA VAL A 259 -8.11 -12.78 -11.54
C VAL A 259 -7.64 -12.37 -12.93
N ALA A 260 -7.57 -13.35 -13.85
CA ALA A 260 -7.27 -13.07 -15.25
C ALA A 260 -8.30 -12.10 -15.85
N TRP A 261 -7.84 -11.22 -16.75
CA TRP A 261 -8.73 -10.37 -17.53
C TRP A 261 -9.39 -11.18 -18.66
N THR A 262 -10.32 -12.04 -18.28
CA THR A 262 -11.11 -12.90 -19.16
C THR A 262 -12.57 -12.84 -18.74
N ALA A 263 -13.46 -13.51 -19.49
CA ALA A 263 -14.88 -13.57 -19.15
C ALA A 263 -15.10 -13.81 -17.64
N PRO A 264 -15.91 -12.99 -16.97
CA PRO A 264 -16.89 -12.04 -17.50
C PRO A 264 -16.36 -10.63 -17.86
N TRP A 265 -15.06 -10.35 -17.70
CA TRP A 265 -14.44 -9.07 -18.04
C TRP A 265 -14.29 -8.91 -19.55
N ALA A 266 -15.34 -8.43 -20.21
CA ALA A 266 -15.41 -8.34 -21.68
C ALA A 266 -14.86 -7.02 -22.26
N ALA A 267 -14.71 -5.98 -21.44
CA ALA A 267 -14.08 -4.73 -21.87
C ALA A 267 -12.58 -4.94 -22.17
N PRO A 268 -11.94 -4.11 -23.01
CA PRO A 268 -10.50 -4.17 -23.21
C PRO A 268 -9.73 -4.11 -21.89
N ALA A 269 -8.71 -4.94 -21.76
CA ALA A 269 -7.85 -4.93 -20.57
C ALA A 269 -7.13 -3.58 -20.45
N PRO A 270 -6.94 -3.07 -19.22
CA PRO A 270 -6.07 -1.94 -18.98
C PRO A 270 -4.66 -2.22 -19.50
N THR A 271 -3.92 -1.15 -19.80
CA THR A 271 -2.54 -1.26 -20.29
C THR A 271 -1.68 -2.09 -19.32
N ASP A 272 -0.99 -3.08 -19.89
CA ASP A 272 -0.04 -3.96 -19.20
C ASP A 272 -0.66 -4.66 -17.97
N PHE A 273 -1.94 -5.04 -18.03
CA PHE A 273 -2.60 -5.78 -16.94
C PHE A 273 -1.86 -7.09 -16.62
N LYS A 274 -1.64 -7.33 -15.33
CA LYS A 274 -1.06 -8.59 -14.82
C LYS A 274 -1.98 -9.18 -13.76
N GLN A 275 -2.23 -10.49 -13.79
CA GLN A 275 -2.93 -11.16 -12.70
C GLN A 275 -1.96 -11.39 -11.53
N TYR A 276 -2.43 -11.23 -10.30
CA TYR A 276 -1.66 -11.45 -9.08
C TYR A 276 -2.52 -11.98 -7.93
N ASP A 277 -2.06 -13.07 -7.32
CA ASP A 277 -2.86 -13.84 -6.35
C ASP A 277 -3.10 -13.07 -5.04
N GLU A 278 -2.20 -12.13 -4.69
CA GLU A 278 -2.36 -11.23 -3.52
C GLU A 278 -3.71 -10.49 -3.52
N TYR A 279 -4.23 -10.17 -4.71
CA TYR A 279 -5.48 -9.44 -4.88
C TYR A 279 -6.71 -10.34 -4.97
N ASN A 280 -6.59 -11.62 -4.59
CA ASN A 280 -7.67 -12.60 -4.61
C ASN A 280 -7.71 -13.42 -3.31
N ILE A 281 -8.88 -13.47 -2.67
CA ILE A 281 -9.16 -14.33 -1.53
C ILE A 281 -10.19 -15.36 -2.00
N GLU A 282 -9.72 -16.57 -2.24
CA GLU A 282 -10.57 -17.72 -2.59
C GLU A 282 -11.25 -18.31 -1.34
N ALA A 283 -12.41 -18.91 -1.53
CA ALA A 283 -13.11 -19.60 -0.45
C ALA A 283 -12.30 -20.81 0.03
N ALA A 284 -12.15 -20.91 1.35
CA ALA A 284 -11.51 -22.00 2.05
C ALA A 284 -12.25 -22.23 3.38
N ALA A 285 -11.87 -23.28 4.12
CA ALA A 285 -12.54 -23.65 5.37
C ALA A 285 -12.54 -22.52 6.42
N ASP A 286 -11.47 -21.71 6.45
CA ASP A 286 -11.27 -20.58 7.35
C ASP A 286 -11.71 -19.23 6.74
N LYS A 287 -12.19 -19.21 5.49
CA LYS A 287 -12.62 -17.99 4.80
C LYS A 287 -14.14 -17.94 4.66
N PHE A 288 -14.65 -16.71 4.70
CA PHE A 288 -16.08 -16.42 4.56
C PHE A 288 -16.96 -17.17 5.57
N VAL A 289 -16.44 -17.41 6.78
CA VAL A 289 -17.17 -18.07 7.85
C VAL A 289 -18.26 -17.13 8.38
N GLU A 290 -19.50 -17.61 8.44
CA GLU A 290 -20.59 -16.85 9.06
C GLU A 290 -20.38 -16.75 10.57
N GLY A 291 -20.57 -15.56 11.14
CA GLY A 291 -20.56 -15.34 12.57
C GLY A 291 -21.69 -16.08 13.29
N THR A 292 -21.49 -16.33 14.58
CA THR A 292 -22.48 -17.00 15.44
C THR A 292 -23.22 -16.01 16.33
N ALA A 293 -24.37 -16.42 16.87
CA ALA A 293 -25.17 -15.63 17.81
C ALA A 293 -25.44 -14.19 17.32
N ALA A 294 -24.94 -13.18 18.03
CA ALA A 294 -25.14 -11.76 17.69
C ALA A 294 -24.50 -11.34 16.35
N ALA A 295 -23.53 -12.12 15.84
CA ALA A 295 -22.90 -11.90 14.55
C ALA A 295 -23.51 -12.78 13.43
N LYS A 296 -24.61 -13.49 13.71
CA LYS A 296 -25.31 -14.29 12.69
C LYS A 296 -25.69 -13.42 11.49
N ASN A 297 -25.68 -14.02 10.31
CA ASN A 297 -25.86 -13.40 9.01
C ASN A 297 -24.80 -12.34 8.66
N SER A 298 -23.60 -12.47 9.22
CA SER A 298 -22.49 -11.62 8.85
C SER A 298 -21.17 -12.36 8.78
N ILE A 299 -20.29 -11.87 7.93
CA ILE A 299 -18.91 -12.30 7.78
C ILE A 299 -18.07 -11.06 8.03
N SER A 300 -17.13 -11.12 8.98
CA SER A 300 -16.27 -10.00 9.36
C SER A 300 -14.82 -10.28 8.99
N ASP A 301 -14.00 -9.23 8.98
CA ASP A 301 -12.53 -9.30 8.91
C ASP A 301 -12.04 -10.12 7.70
N ILE A 302 -12.64 -9.85 6.54
CA ILE A 302 -12.49 -10.67 5.33
C ILE A 302 -11.10 -10.51 4.71
N GLY A 303 -10.63 -9.26 4.58
CA GLY A 303 -9.31 -8.98 4.04
C GLY A 303 -9.06 -7.50 3.82
N HIS A 304 -7.78 -7.17 3.64
CA HIS A 304 -7.29 -5.86 3.25
C HIS A 304 -6.24 -5.98 2.15
N TRP A 305 -6.07 -4.91 1.38
CA TRP A 305 -5.11 -4.81 0.29
C TRP A 305 -4.48 -3.43 0.24
N TYR A 306 -3.25 -3.38 -0.27
CA TYR A 306 -2.55 -2.14 -0.57
C TYR A 306 -2.51 -1.88 -2.08
N THR A 307 -2.68 -0.63 -2.45
CA THR A 307 -2.66 -0.15 -3.84
C THR A 307 -2.07 1.25 -3.88
N PHE A 308 -1.59 1.71 -5.03
CA PHE A 308 -1.22 3.12 -5.19
C PHE A 308 -2.41 3.98 -5.60
N THR A 309 -2.25 5.30 -5.52
CA THR A 309 -3.26 6.29 -5.95
C THR A 309 -3.80 5.94 -7.33
N ASN A 310 -5.13 5.94 -7.47
CA ASN A 310 -5.79 5.80 -8.76
C ASN A 310 -6.79 6.94 -8.91
N ASP A 311 -6.28 8.09 -9.34
CA ASP A 311 -6.98 9.35 -9.58
C ASP A 311 -7.42 9.52 -11.04
N GLY A 312 -8.27 10.50 -11.36
CA GLY A 312 -8.67 10.79 -12.76
C GLY A 312 -9.42 9.63 -13.43
N VAL A 313 -10.01 8.76 -12.61
CA VAL A 313 -10.76 7.55 -13.00
C VAL A 313 -12.26 7.70 -12.71
N SER A 314 -12.74 8.94 -12.64
CA SER A 314 -14.17 9.26 -12.53
C SER A 314 -15.03 8.63 -13.66
N ASP A 315 -14.44 8.39 -14.84
CA ASP A 315 -15.03 7.57 -15.90
C ASP A 315 -14.57 6.11 -15.78
N ILE A 316 -15.51 5.18 -15.86
CA ILE A 316 -15.24 3.73 -15.80
C ILE A 316 -14.34 3.25 -16.94
N ALA A 317 -14.32 3.96 -18.08
CA ALA A 317 -13.42 3.70 -19.19
C ALA A 317 -11.93 3.91 -18.82
N ASN A 318 -11.65 4.68 -17.77
CA ASN A 318 -10.29 4.94 -17.29
C ASN A 318 -9.82 3.94 -16.23
N HIS A 319 -10.49 2.79 -16.12
CA HIS A 319 -10.09 1.67 -15.25
C HIS A 319 -9.94 2.04 -13.75
N PRO A 320 -10.97 2.59 -13.11
CA PRO A 320 -11.03 2.66 -11.64
C PRO A 320 -10.84 1.29 -11.00
N THR A 321 -10.17 1.27 -9.84
CA THR A 321 -10.02 0.06 -9.03
C THR A 321 -11.39 -0.42 -8.59
N VAL A 322 -11.63 -1.73 -8.65
CA VAL A 322 -12.91 -2.34 -8.28
C VAL A 322 -12.71 -3.48 -7.31
N LEU A 323 -13.50 -3.51 -6.24
CA LEU A 323 -13.65 -4.64 -5.34
C LEU A 323 -14.85 -5.48 -5.75
N VAL A 324 -14.65 -6.78 -5.92
CA VAL A 324 -15.69 -7.71 -6.37
C VAL A 324 -15.88 -8.84 -5.38
N VAL A 325 -17.13 -9.03 -4.94
CA VAL A 325 -17.56 -10.24 -4.24
C VAL A 325 -18.25 -11.16 -5.25
N GLU A 326 -17.69 -12.33 -5.47
CA GLU A 326 -18.25 -13.36 -6.34
C GLU A 326 -19.09 -14.35 -5.51
N VAL A 327 -20.33 -14.53 -5.95
CA VAL A 327 -21.32 -15.38 -5.28
C VAL A 327 -21.78 -16.46 -6.24
N LYS A 328 -21.77 -17.70 -5.78
CA LYS A 328 -22.48 -18.79 -6.44
C LYS A 328 -23.88 -18.87 -5.85
N TRP A 329 -24.87 -18.61 -6.68
CA TRP A 329 -26.28 -18.64 -6.30
C TRP A 329 -26.97 -19.86 -6.90
N ARG A 330 -27.84 -20.49 -6.11
CA ARG A 330 -28.72 -21.57 -6.58
C ARG A 330 -29.93 -20.97 -7.27
N LYS A 331 -29.82 -20.77 -8.57
CA LYS A 331 -30.86 -20.18 -9.43
C LYS A 331 -32.14 -21.02 -9.43
N THR A 332 -32.02 -22.34 -9.56
CA THR A 332 -33.16 -23.26 -9.45
C THR A 332 -32.86 -24.38 -8.47
N MET A 333 -33.87 -24.76 -7.69
CA MET A 333 -33.81 -25.98 -6.88
C MET A 333 -34.35 -27.16 -7.68
N ALA A 334 -33.69 -28.32 -7.57
CA ALA A 334 -34.22 -29.57 -8.10
C ALA A 334 -35.54 -29.93 -7.39
N THR A 335 -36.56 -30.26 -8.16
CA THR A 335 -37.91 -30.61 -7.67
C THR A 335 -38.10 -32.12 -7.46
N THR A 336 -37.18 -32.96 -7.94
CA THR A 336 -37.19 -34.42 -7.82
C THR A 336 -35.77 -34.96 -7.55
N LYS A 337 -35.65 -36.21 -7.05
CA LYS A 337 -34.36 -36.91 -6.88
C LYS A 337 -34.18 -37.96 -7.99
N PRO A 338 -32.96 -38.14 -8.54
CA PRO A 338 -31.73 -37.40 -8.22
C PRO A 338 -31.76 -35.96 -8.74
N LYS A 339 -31.04 -35.07 -8.06
CA LYS A 339 -31.08 -33.61 -8.23
C LYS A 339 -30.37 -33.11 -9.50
N ALA A 340 -30.68 -33.68 -10.66
CA ALA A 340 -30.03 -33.33 -11.92
C ALA A 340 -30.39 -31.90 -12.41
N ASP A 341 -31.49 -31.33 -11.92
CA ASP A 341 -32.08 -30.09 -12.47
C ASP A 341 -31.75 -28.81 -11.67
N ALA A 342 -30.92 -28.90 -10.62
CA ALA A 342 -30.50 -27.71 -9.88
C ALA A 342 -29.48 -26.90 -10.69
N VAL A 343 -29.82 -25.67 -11.04
CA VAL A 343 -28.94 -24.76 -11.79
C VAL A 343 -28.32 -23.76 -10.85
N ASN A 344 -26.99 -23.63 -10.94
CA ASN A 344 -26.25 -22.57 -10.26
C ASN A 344 -25.89 -21.47 -11.26
N GLU A 345 -25.88 -20.23 -10.80
CA GLU A 345 -25.45 -19.07 -11.58
C GLU A 345 -24.51 -18.21 -10.73
N THR A 346 -23.46 -17.67 -11.35
CA THR A 346 -22.54 -16.75 -10.70
C THR A 346 -23.12 -15.35 -10.71
N LYS A 347 -23.12 -14.70 -9.54
CA LYS A 347 -23.50 -13.31 -9.35
C LYS A 347 -22.31 -12.53 -8.82
N TYR A 348 -22.18 -11.29 -9.26
CA TYR A 348 -21.14 -10.36 -8.86
C TYR A 348 -21.72 -9.16 -8.15
N PHE A 349 -21.02 -8.72 -7.10
CA PHE A 349 -21.26 -7.48 -6.38
C PHE A 349 -19.99 -6.65 -6.44
N ALA A 350 -19.96 -5.73 -7.41
CA ALA A 350 -18.83 -4.86 -7.71
C ALA A 350 -19.00 -3.47 -7.07
N THR A 351 -17.94 -3.01 -6.40
CA THR A 351 -17.80 -1.66 -5.81
C THR A 351 -16.63 -0.95 -6.48
N TYR A 352 -16.90 0.17 -7.13
CA TYR A 352 -15.91 0.92 -7.89
C TYR A 352 -15.41 2.13 -7.10
N PHE A 353 -14.09 2.31 -7.05
CA PHE A 353 -13.44 3.49 -6.49
C PHE A 353 -13.11 4.45 -7.65
N GLY A 354 -14.06 5.32 -7.97
CA GLY A 354 -14.16 6.05 -9.24
C GLY A 354 -15.37 5.57 -10.06
N GLY A 355 -15.35 5.83 -11.36
CA GLY A 355 -16.38 5.37 -12.31
C GLY A 355 -17.80 5.90 -12.02
N GLY A 356 -17.92 6.96 -11.22
CA GLY A 356 -19.20 7.51 -10.75
C GLY A 356 -19.84 6.78 -9.56
N ASP A 357 -19.17 5.81 -8.92
CA ASP A 357 -19.73 5.01 -7.80
C ASP A 357 -19.26 5.48 -6.42
N LYS A 358 -17.95 5.41 -6.15
CA LYS A 358 -17.30 5.88 -4.90
C LYS A 358 -16.16 6.82 -5.22
N ASP A 359 -15.65 7.49 -4.19
CA ASP A 359 -14.48 8.36 -4.31
C ASP A 359 -13.25 7.59 -4.83
N GLU A 360 -12.41 8.31 -5.58
CA GLU A 360 -11.14 7.80 -6.10
C GLU A 360 -10.15 7.49 -4.98
N LEU A 361 -9.22 6.57 -5.26
CA LEU A 361 -8.21 6.13 -4.29
C LEU A 361 -7.06 7.12 -4.22
N LYS A 362 -6.68 7.53 -3.01
CA LYS A 362 -5.57 8.46 -2.75
C LYS A 362 -4.58 7.85 -1.76
N ALA A 363 -3.30 8.08 -2.02
CA ALA A 363 -2.21 7.73 -1.11
C ALA A 363 -2.46 8.30 0.31
N GLY A 364 -2.07 7.53 1.32
CA GLY A 364 -2.25 7.93 2.72
C GLY A 364 -3.71 7.93 3.19
N GLN A 365 -4.61 7.25 2.50
CA GLN A 365 -6.00 7.05 2.92
C GLN A 365 -6.31 5.56 3.16
N THR A 366 -7.26 5.30 4.05
CA THR A 366 -7.87 3.99 4.24
C THR A 366 -9.33 4.01 3.81
N TYR A 367 -9.81 2.90 3.26
CA TYR A 367 -11.16 2.73 2.74
C TYR A 367 -11.78 1.47 3.36
N SER A 368 -12.68 1.66 4.33
CA SER A 368 -13.42 0.56 4.94
C SER A 368 -14.71 0.30 4.18
N VAL A 369 -14.84 -0.89 3.61
CA VAL A 369 -15.98 -1.33 2.80
C VAL A 369 -16.86 -2.25 3.62
N VAL A 370 -18.15 -1.92 3.69
CA VAL A 370 -19.20 -2.79 4.23
C VAL A 370 -20.22 -3.07 3.13
N LEU A 371 -20.44 -4.35 2.84
CA LEU A 371 -21.40 -4.81 1.84
C LEU A 371 -22.62 -5.43 2.53
N ASN A 372 -23.79 -4.84 2.30
CA ASN A 372 -25.05 -5.31 2.85
C ASN A 372 -25.93 -5.90 1.75
N LEU A 373 -26.00 -7.22 1.69
CA LEU A 373 -26.79 -8.01 0.74
C LEU A 373 -28.22 -8.18 1.27
N LYS A 374 -29.12 -7.26 0.89
CA LYS A 374 -30.52 -7.23 1.35
C LYS A 374 -31.50 -7.98 0.44
N GLY A 375 -31.02 -8.47 -0.70
CA GLY A 375 -31.84 -9.10 -1.72
C GLY A 375 -32.30 -10.52 -1.38
N ASN A 376 -33.19 -11.03 -2.23
CA ASN A 376 -33.70 -12.39 -2.16
C ASN A 376 -32.78 -13.36 -2.92
N PHE A 377 -31.99 -14.14 -2.20
CA PHE A 377 -31.13 -15.21 -2.74
C PHE A 377 -31.86 -16.55 -2.86
N LYS A 378 -33.15 -16.64 -2.52
CA LYS A 378 -33.91 -17.84 -2.83
C LYS A 378 -33.85 -18.14 -4.34
N PRO A 379 -34.04 -19.40 -4.74
CA PRO A 379 -34.18 -19.78 -6.14
C PRO A 379 -35.31 -19.03 -6.85
N GLU A 380 -35.23 -18.88 -8.17
CA GLU A 380 -36.27 -18.25 -9.00
C GLU A 380 -37.60 -19.00 -8.90
N ASN A 381 -37.55 -20.34 -8.86
CA ASN A 381 -38.74 -21.17 -8.62
C ASN A 381 -39.29 -21.09 -7.18
N GLN A 382 -38.71 -20.23 -6.34
CA GLN A 382 -39.19 -19.84 -5.01
C GLN A 382 -39.34 -18.31 -4.88
N GLY A 383 -39.35 -17.58 -6.00
CA GLY A 383 -39.56 -16.13 -6.04
C GLY A 383 -38.32 -15.28 -5.71
N GLY A 384 -37.13 -15.85 -5.72
CA GLY A 384 -35.89 -15.08 -5.56
C GLY A 384 -35.27 -14.60 -6.85
N SER A 385 -34.22 -13.77 -6.72
CA SER A 385 -33.66 -12.96 -7.81
C SER A 385 -32.13 -12.95 -7.86
N GLY A 386 -31.48 -13.81 -7.08
CA GLY A 386 -30.02 -13.82 -6.94
C GLY A 386 -29.49 -12.64 -6.13
N GLY A 387 -30.31 -12.09 -5.24
CA GLY A 387 -29.86 -11.11 -4.25
C GLY A 387 -29.55 -9.71 -4.79
N GLY A 388 -29.88 -9.43 -6.05
CA GLY A 388 -29.60 -8.15 -6.71
C GLY A 388 -28.21 -8.04 -7.35
N GLY A 389 -27.43 -9.12 -7.36
CA GLY A 389 -26.16 -9.20 -8.07
C GLY A 389 -26.33 -9.31 -9.59
N THR A 390 -25.26 -8.99 -10.32
CA THR A 390 -25.20 -9.01 -11.79
C THR A 390 -24.38 -10.18 -12.31
N THR A 391 -24.53 -10.56 -13.58
CA THR A 391 -23.63 -11.52 -14.26
C THR A 391 -22.43 -10.82 -14.94
N ASP A 392 -22.42 -9.49 -14.95
CA ASP A 392 -21.39 -8.64 -15.54
C ASP A 392 -20.79 -7.74 -14.44
N PRO A 393 -19.56 -8.02 -13.94
CA PRO A 393 -18.91 -7.22 -12.91
C PRO A 393 -18.27 -5.94 -13.46
N THR A 394 -18.36 -5.65 -14.77
CA THR A 394 -17.70 -4.48 -15.39
C THR A 394 -18.40 -3.16 -15.09
N LYS A 395 -19.45 -3.18 -14.27
CA LYS A 395 -20.25 -2.02 -13.86
C LYS A 395 -20.54 -2.10 -12.36
N PRO A 396 -20.70 -0.94 -11.68
CA PRO A 396 -21.03 -0.91 -10.27
C PRO A 396 -22.37 -1.57 -9.99
N THR A 397 -22.50 -2.11 -8.78
CA THR A 397 -23.77 -2.71 -8.32
C THR A 397 -24.74 -1.61 -7.92
N VAL A 398 -25.56 -1.17 -8.87
CA VAL A 398 -26.62 -0.17 -8.65
C VAL A 398 -27.95 -0.88 -8.47
N ASN A 399 -28.20 -1.40 -7.27
CA ASN A 399 -29.44 -2.12 -6.95
C ASN A 399 -29.92 -1.82 -5.53
N SER A 400 -31.21 -1.51 -5.34
CA SER A 400 -31.80 -1.26 -4.00
C SER A 400 -31.68 -2.44 -3.03
N SER A 401 -31.50 -3.65 -3.55
CA SER A 401 -31.26 -4.88 -2.79
C SER A 401 -29.83 -5.02 -2.29
N VAL A 402 -28.93 -4.08 -2.62
CA VAL A 402 -27.54 -4.07 -2.18
C VAL A 402 -27.23 -2.68 -1.63
N ASN A 403 -26.61 -2.61 -0.45
CA ASN A 403 -26.09 -1.36 0.06
C ASN A 403 -24.60 -1.52 0.31
N VAL A 404 -23.81 -0.73 -0.40
CA VAL A 404 -22.36 -0.62 -0.22
C VAL A 404 -22.07 0.66 0.53
N THR A 405 -21.45 0.56 1.69
CA THR A 405 -20.89 1.72 2.41
C THR A 405 -19.38 1.69 2.30
N VAL A 406 -18.79 2.80 1.85
CA VAL A 406 -17.34 3.01 1.86
C VAL A 406 -17.05 4.20 2.74
N THR A 407 -16.29 3.97 3.82
CA THR A 407 -15.83 5.03 4.71
C THR A 407 -14.36 5.29 4.43
N ALA A 408 -14.07 6.45 3.83
CA ALA A 408 -12.71 6.92 3.63
C ALA A 408 -12.22 7.67 4.88
N ALA A 409 -10.96 7.44 5.27
CA ALA A 409 -10.33 8.14 6.38
C ALA A 409 -8.85 8.43 6.08
N LYS A 410 -8.30 9.44 6.75
CA LYS A 410 -6.86 9.67 6.75
C LYS A 410 -6.16 8.48 7.39
N TRP A 411 -5.18 7.93 6.69
CA TRP A 411 -4.34 6.89 7.24
C TRP A 411 -3.34 7.52 8.19
N ALA A 412 -3.63 7.43 9.48
CA ALA A 412 -2.69 7.86 10.51
C ALA A 412 -1.41 7.02 10.37
N ASN A 413 -0.28 7.69 10.18
CA ASN A 413 1.04 7.08 10.16
C ASN A 413 1.78 7.42 11.46
N PRO A 414 1.57 6.69 12.57
CA PRO A 414 2.44 6.82 13.72
C PRO A 414 3.76 6.10 13.40
N ILE A 415 4.74 6.82 12.89
CA ILE A 415 6.04 6.21 12.58
C ILE A 415 6.65 5.57 13.83
N ASN A 416 7.17 4.37 13.68
CA ASN A 416 7.83 3.62 14.73
C ASN A 416 9.33 3.61 14.44
N VAL A 417 10.04 4.55 15.08
CA VAL A 417 11.47 4.79 14.89
C VAL A 417 12.13 5.12 16.24
N GLU A 418 13.45 4.96 16.32
CA GLU A 418 14.24 5.33 17.49
C GLU A 418 14.10 6.80 17.86
N LYS A 419 14.21 7.10 19.17
CA LYS A 419 14.03 8.46 19.71
C LYS A 419 14.98 9.49 19.12
N SER A 420 16.17 9.08 18.67
CA SER A 420 17.13 9.97 18.01
C SER A 420 16.58 10.61 16.73
N TRP A 421 15.59 10.00 16.11
CA TRP A 421 14.92 10.52 14.91
C TRP A 421 13.73 11.44 15.24
N LEU A 422 13.32 11.60 16.49
CA LEU A 422 12.14 12.41 16.84
C LEU A 422 12.45 13.90 17.06
#